data_AF-A0A291LW71-F1
#
_entry.id   AF-A0A291LW71-F1
#
_cell.length_a   1.000
_cell.length_b   1.000
_cell.length_c   1.000
_cell.angle_alpha   90.00
_cell.angle_beta   90.00
_cell.angle_gamma   90.00
#
_symmetry.space_group_name_H-M   'P 1'
#
loop_
_entity.id
_entity.type
_entity.pdbx_description
1 polymer ?
#
loop_
_entity_poly.entity_id
_entity_poly.type
_entity_poly.pdbx_seq_one_letter_code
_entity_poly.pdbx_strand_id
1 'polypeptide(L)'
;MRPPVTANQFNCDQDSEAISILCNSLGERVMDQPIPNLRHLSGILTIARTGTVSDAASRINLSQPALTQGLQKIEARLGVALFQRSSDGMHSTEAGALYLGRLDRGFRFLRSAARSVDRPHLWRLVSVGQLRALIATVDHAGFRPAAAHLDRRVSTVSRACREIESLGRVAFFETTSRGLRPTRQAEAFARHAQLALNEFVQAERDVMGWQGTFEGRLDIGCLPLMQTIILPTALSRFAAEYPGIAPRIADGPYAPMARGLLRGNLDLIVGALRGGDLPDGLVQTELFADHLWIVGRPEHPLAGRQRVAERDLEGFQWVAPREGAPARAHFAQLHARLATGPEQPQPIETGSYAVVKGLLAASDRLSILSAKQVKHDVDGGRLARIDVTLPDSGRAIGYTHRADWLPSVPQARFLEILTDVAQSS
;
A
#
# COMPACT_ATOMS: atom_id res chain seq x y z
N MET A 1 7.61 36.08 16.67
CA MET A 1 7.87 34.62 16.57
C MET A 1 6.90 34.02 15.56
N ARG A 2 7.33 33.12 14.67
CA ARG A 2 6.40 32.28 13.89
C ARG A 2 5.96 31.08 14.77
N PRO A 3 4.73 30.56 14.62
CA PRO A 3 4.34 29.32 15.29
C PRO A 3 5.13 28.13 14.72
N PRO A 4 5.30 27.04 15.48
CA PRO A 4 5.81 25.78 14.93
C PRO A 4 4.82 25.21 13.91
N VAL A 5 5.32 24.59 12.85
CA VAL A 5 4.50 23.83 11.90
C VAL A 5 4.06 22.55 12.59
N THR A 6 2.80 22.51 13.02
CA THR A 6 2.18 21.32 13.61
C THR A 6 1.79 20.29 12.54
N ALA A 7 1.54 19.05 12.98
CA ALA A 7 1.40 17.89 12.11
C ALA A 7 0.43 18.08 10.94
N ASN A 8 0.83 17.54 9.78
CA ASN A 8 0.21 17.72 8.48
C ASN A 8 -1.30 17.40 8.49
N GLN A 9 -2.15 18.42 8.37
CA GLN A 9 -3.60 18.25 8.29
C GLN A 9 -4.01 17.85 6.87
N PHE A 10 -3.96 16.54 6.62
CA PHE A 10 -4.38 15.89 5.37
C PHE A 10 -5.79 16.33 4.93
N ASN A 11 -5.91 16.75 3.67
CA ASN A 11 -7.12 17.37 3.10
C ASN A 11 -8.07 16.29 2.56
N CYS A 12 -8.94 15.80 3.45
CA CYS A 12 -9.92 14.71 3.24
C CYS A 12 -10.52 14.62 1.82
N ASP A 13 -10.96 15.75 1.24
CA ASP A 13 -11.58 15.81 -0.09
C ASP A 13 -10.62 15.35 -1.21
N GLN A 14 -9.40 15.91 -1.27
CA GLN A 14 -8.36 15.52 -2.24
C GLN A 14 -7.79 14.14 -1.95
N ASP A 15 -7.79 13.74 -0.68
CA ASP A 15 -7.19 12.50 -0.23
C ASP A 15 -8.01 11.25 -0.58
N SER A 16 -9.34 11.34 -0.64
CA SER A 16 -10.19 10.23 -1.14
C SER A 16 -10.06 10.05 -2.65
N GLU A 17 -9.92 11.13 -3.42
CA GLU A 17 -9.74 11.05 -4.87
C GLU A 17 -8.41 10.37 -5.23
N ALA A 18 -7.32 10.73 -4.55
CA ALA A 18 -6.01 10.09 -4.74
C ALA A 18 -6.00 8.59 -4.37
N ILE A 19 -6.80 8.16 -3.38
CA ILE A 19 -7.00 6.73 -3.06
C ILE A 19 -7.84 6.04 -4.13
N SER A 20 -8.92 6.67 -4.60
CA SER A 20 -9.73 6.14 -5.71
C SER A 20 -8.87 5.91 -6.96
N ILE A 21 -8.02 6.87 -7.34
CA ILE A 21 -7.07 6.73 -8.47
C ILE A 21 -6.12 5.55 -8.26
N LEU A 22 -5.52 5.41 -7.07
CA LEU A 22 -4.64 4.30 -6.72
C LEU A 22 -5.36 2.92 -6.75
N CYS A 23 -6.57 2.85 -6.23
CA CYS A 23 -7.40 1.63 -6.25
C CYS A 23 -7.94 1.28 -7.64
N ASN A 24 -8.06 2.26 -8.54
CA ASN A 24 -8.51 2.05 -9.92
C ASN A 24 -7.36 1.59 -10.84
N SER A 25 -6.12 2.12 -10.67
CA SER A 25 -4.95 1.55 -11.34
C SER A 25 -4.62 0.14 -10.82
N LEU A 26 -4.91 -0.12 -9.54
CA LEU A 26 -4.83 -1.44 -8.91
C LEU A 26 -6.17 -2.23 -8.96
N GLY A 27 -6.94 -2.10 -10.05
CA GLY A 27 -8.27 -2.72 -10.25
C GLY A 27 -8.39 -4.26 -10.07
N GLU A 28 -9.64 -4.75 -10.01
CA GLU A 28 -10.07 -6.01 -9.34
C GLU A 28 -9.64 -6.11 -7.87
N ARG A 29 -10.54 -6.55 -6.98
CA ARG A 29 -10.36 -6.31 -5.53
C ARG A 29 -10.74 -7.51 -4.66
N VAL A 30 -10.30 -7.43 -3.39
CA VAL A 30 -10.81 -8.23 -2.26
C VAL A 30 -12.33 -8.01 -2.03
N MET A 31 -12.92 -7.01 -2.69
CA MET A 31 -14.37 -6.79 -2.81
C MET A 31 -15.09 -7.84 -3.66
N ASP A 32 -14.38 -8.53 -4.55
CA ASP A 32 -14.97 -9.33 -5.61
C ASP A 32 -14.81 -10.84 -5.31
N GLN A 33 -13.70 -11.21 -4.68
CA GLN A 33 -13.37 -12.58 -4.23
C GLN A 33 -14.45 -13.18 -3.30
N PRO A 34 -14.73 -14.50 -3.34
CA PRO A 34 -15.68 -15.14 -2.44
C PRO A 34 -15.08 -15.32 -1.03
N ILE A 35 -15.67 -14.66 -0.03
CA ILE A 35 -15.28 -14.84 1.39
C ILE A 35 -16.40 -15.62 2.11
N PRO A 36 -16.10 -16.71 2.86
CA PRO A 36 -17.10 -17.46 3.61
C PRO A 36 -17.79 -16.64 4.71
N ASN A 37 -18.92 -17.16 5.22
CA ASN A 37 -19.69 -16.48 6.27
C ASN A 37 -18.83 -16.29 7.54
N LEU A 38 -18.76 -15.05 8.05
CA LEU A 38 -17.96 -14.70 9.24
C LEU A 38 -18.30 -15.54 10.48
N ARG A 39 -19.55 -16.02 10.63
CA ARG A 39 -19.91 -16.94 11.73
C ARG A 39 -19.30 -18.32 11.56
N HIS A 40 -19.16 -18.82 10.32
CA HIS A 40 -18.50 -20.10 10.05
C HIS A 40 -16.98 -19.97 10.26
N LEU A 41 -16.36 -18.88 9.78
CA LEU A 41 -14.94 -18.59 10.02
C LEU A 41 -14.64 -18.43 11.52
N SER A 42 -15.50 -17.72 12.27
CA SER A 42 -15.39 -17.62 13.72
C SER A 42 -15.63 -18.96 14.43
N GLY A 43 -16.46 -19.84 13.85
CA GLY A 43 -16.71 -21.19 14.34
C GLY A 43 -15.49 -22.10 14.17
N ILE A 44 -14.84 -22.07 13.01
CA ILE A 44 -13.58 -22.77 12.72
C ILE A 44 -12.48 -22.37 13.73
N LEU A 45 -12.30 -21.07 13.98
CA LEU A 45 -11.40 -20.60 15.05
C LEU A 45 -11.81 -21.03 16.46
N THR A 46 -13.09 -21.34 16.68
CA THR A 46 -13.56 -21.81 17.99
C THR A 46 -13.36 -23.31 18.15
N ILE A 47 -13.53 -24.12 17.09
CA ILE A 47 -13.19 -25.57 17.07
C ILE A 47 -11.73 -25.77 17.49
N ALA A 48 -10.81 -25.01 16.90
CA ALA A 48 -9.39 -25.03 17.26
C ALA A 48 -9.07 -24.59 18.71
N ARG A 49 -10.06 -24.10 19.47
CA ARG A 49 -9.96 -23.67 20.87
C ARG A 49 -10.83 -24.50 21.83
N THR A 50 -11.62 -25.44 21.32
CA THR A 50 -12.47 -26.35 22.11
C THR A 50 -12.11 -27.81 21.92
N GLY A 51 -11.46 -28.19 20.82
CA GLY A 51 -11.29 -29.59 20.42
C GLY A 51 -12.59 -30.26 19.95
N THR A 52 -13.75 -29.62 20.07
CA THR A 52 -15.05 -30.18 19.68
C THR A 52 -15.89 -29.21 18.85
N VAL A 53 -16.66 -29.74 17.90
CA VAL A 53 -17.63 -28.96 17.10
C VAL A 53 -18.85 -28.55 17.93
N SER A 54 -19.26 -29.37 18.91
CA SER A 54 -20.43 -29.15 19.75
C SER A 54 -20.25 -27.94 20.68
N ASP A 55 -19.11 -27.85 21.36
CA ASP A 55 -18.78 -26.71 22.23
C ASP A 55 -18.53 -25.45 21.42
N ALA A 56 -17.89 -25.59 20.24
CA ALA A 56 -17.66 -24.46 19.34
C ALA A 56 -18.98 -23.85 18.86
N ALA A 57 -19.92 -24.67 18.37
CA ALA A 57 -21.24 -24.24 17.92
C ALA A 57 -22.00 -23.52 19.04
N SER A 58 -22.01 -24.12 20.24
CA SER A 58 -22.62 -23.57 21.46
C SER A 58 -22.04 -22.20 21.82
N ARG A 59 -20.70 -22.05 21.84
CA ARG A 59 -20.02 -20.78 22.17
C ARG A 59 -20.26 -19.64 21.16
N ILE A 60 -20.67 -19.96 19.92
CA ILE A 60 -20.97 -18.96 18.88
C ILE A 60 -22.46 -18.81 18.54
N ASN A 61 -23.35 -19.48 19.28
CA ASN A 61 -24.80 -19.50 19.04
C ASN A 61 -25.18 -19.99 17.63
N LEU A 62 -24.55 -21.09 17.17
CA LEU A 62 -25.00 -21.87 16.01
C LEU A 62 -25.43 -23.27 16.46
N SER A 63 -26.25 -23.95 15.64
CA SER A 63 -26.46 -25.39 15.81
C SER A 63 -25.23 -26.17 15.33
N GLN A 64 -24.93 -27.30 15.98
CA GLN A 64 -23.82 -28.17 15.58
C GLN A 64 -23.92 -28.61 14.10
N PRO A 65 -25.08 -29.00 13.54
CA PRO A 65 -25.20 -29.30 12.10
C PRO A 65 -24.80 -28.14 11.19
N ALA A 66 -25.20 -26.90 11.53
CA ALA A 66 -24.87 -25.72 10.73
C ALA A 66 -23.36 -25.40 10.75
N LEU A 67 -22.70 -25.57 11.91
CA LEU A 67 -21.24 -25.42 11.99
C LEU A 67 -20.50 -26.55 11.25
N THR A 68 -20.97 -27.81 11.35
CA THR A 68 -20.40 -28.94 10.61
C THR A 68 -20.50 -28.74 9.11
N GLN A 69 -21.67 -28.35 8.59
CA GLN A 69 -21.87 -28.01 7.17
C GLN A 69 -21.04 -26.79 6.75
N GLY A 70 -20.87 -25.81 7.65
CA GLY A 70 -20.03 -24.64 7.44
C GLY A 70 -18.55 -24.98 7.28
N LEU A 71 -18.03 -25.90 8.11
CA LEU A 71 -16.67 -26.46 8.00
C LEU A 71 -16.51 -27.26 6.71
N GLN A 72 -17.38 -28.25 6.47
CA GLN A 72 -17.34 -29.11 5.28
C GLN A 72 -17.36 -28.32 3.97
N LYS A 73 -18.16 -27.24 3.88
CA LYS A 73 -18.20 -26.37 2.69
C LYS A 73 -16.92 -25.56 2.49
N ILE A 74 -16.17 -25.28 3.56
CA ILE A 74 -14.88 -24.58 3.47
C ILE A 74 -13.78 -25.59 3.10
N GLU A 75 -13.72 -26.74 3.75
CA GLU A 75 -12.78 -27.83 3.42
C GLU A 75 -12.95 -28.30 1.96
N ALA A 76 -14.17 -28.53 1.49
CA ALA A 76 -14.45 -28.90 0.11
C ALA A 76 -14.08 -27.82 -0.93
N ARG A 77 -13.99 -26.54 -0.51
CA ARG A 77 -13.54 -25.43 -1.38
C ARG A 77 -12.02 -25.29 -1.39
N LEU A 78 -11.35 -25.66 -0.30
CA LEU A 78 -9.89 -25.69 -0.18
C LEU A 78 -9.29 -27.01 -0.71
N GLY A 79 -10.11 -28.04 -0.95
CA GLY A 79 -9.66 -29.38 -1.35
C GLY A 79 -8.93 -30.16 -0.25
N VAL A 80 -8.91 -29.66 0.99
CA VAL A 80 -8.18 -30.25 2.13
C VAL A 80 -9.00 -30.20 3.42
N ALA A 81 -8.78 -31.18 4.29
CA ALA A 81 -9.28 -31.13 5.67
C ALA A 81 -8.46 -30.13 6.50
N LEU A 82 -9.16 -29.25 7.22
CA LEU A 82 -8.56 -28.30 8.17
C LEU A 82 -8.37 -28.94 9.55
N PHE A 83 -9.13 -29.99 9.85
CA PHE A 83 -9.04 -30.73 11.12
C PHE A 83 -8.96 -32.24 10.90
N GLN A 84 -8.20 -32.90 11.77
CA GLN A 84 -8.17 -34.35 11.95
C GLN A 84 -8.80 -34.73 13.29
N ARG A 85 -9.43 -35.92 13.36
CA ARG A 85 -10.02 -36.46 14.58
C ARG A 85 -9.06 -37.42 15.27
N SER A 86 -9.05 -37.37 16.59
CA SER A 86 -8.28 -38.24 17.48
C SER A 86 -9.17 -38.73 18.64
N SER A 87 -8.61 -39.50 19.56
CA SER A 87 -9.28 -39.93 20.80
C SER A 87 -9.51 -38.79 21.80
N ASP A 88 -8.74 -37.70 21.72
CA ASP A 88 -8.81 -36.54 22.62
C ASP A 88 -9.52 -35.32 22.01
N GLY A 89 -9.83 -35.30 20.71
CA GLY A 89 -10.66 -34.25 20.09
C GLY A 89 -10.52 -34.10 18.58
N MET A 90 -10.57 -32.85 18.12
CA MET A 90 -10.20 -32.43 16.77
C MET A 90 -9.01 -31.46 16.83
N HIS A 91 -7.93 -31.84 16.16
CA HIS A 91 -6.70 -31.05 16.03
C HIS A 91 -6.58 -30.48 14.62
N SER A 92 -5.93 -29.33 14.46
CA SER A 92 -5.69 -28.77 13.13
C SER A 92 -4.67 -29.57 12.33
N THR A 93 -4.88 -29.73 11.03
CA THR A 93 -3.84 -30.16 10.08
C THR A 93 -2.83 -29.01 9.84
N GLU A 94 -1.75 -29.26 9.10
CA GLU A 94 -0.79 -28.19 8.74
C GLU A 94 -1.45 -27.07 7.91
N ALA A 95 -2.19 -27.44 6.86
CA ALA A 95 -3.05 -26.51 6.11
C ALA A 95 -4.10 -25.85 7.02
N GLY A 96 -4.64 -26.59 7.99
CA GLY A 96 -5.46 -26.08 9.09
C GLY A 96 -4.79 -24.94 9.86
N ALA A 97 -3.54 -25.13 10.28
CA ALA A 97 -2.78 -24.13 11.05
C ALA A 97 -2.51 -22.85 10.23
N LEU A 98 -2.16 -22.98 8.94
CA LEU A 98 -2.01 -21.84 8.02
C LEU A 98 -3.31 -21.04 7.91
N TYR A 99 -4.43 -21.73 7.64
CA TYR A 99 -5.75 -21.12 7.54
C TYR A 99 -6.16 -20.42 8.84
N LEU A 100 -6.02 -21.09 9.98
CA LEU A 100 -6.37 -20.58 11.32
C LEU A 100 -5.53 -19.37 11.72
N GLY A 101 -4.23 -19.35 11.38
CA GLY A 101 -3.34 -18.21 11.63
C GLY A 101 -3.82 -16.94 10.93
N ARG A 102 -4.19 -17.05 9.64
CA ARG A 102 -4.81 -15.97 8.86
C ARG A 102 -6.19 -15.58 9.39
N LEU A 103 -7.02 -16.54 9.79
CA LEU A 103 -8.32 -16.23 10.39
C LEU A 103 -8.19 -15.41 11.67
N ASP A 104 -7.32 -15.77 12.63
CA ASP A 104 -7.22 -14.95 13.86
C ASP A 104 -6.68 -13.55 13.56
N ARG A 105 -5.74 -13.40 12.61
CA ARG A 105 -5.30 -12.07 12.12
C ARG A 105 -6.49 -11.27 11.58
N GLY A 106 -7.30 -11.84 10.69
CA GLY A 106 -8.50 -11.20 10.15
C GLY A 106 -9.51 -10.79 11.23
N PHE A 107 -9.82 -11.68 12.17
CA PHE A 107 -10.70 -11.35 13.29
C PHE A 107 -10.07 -10.37 14.29
N ARG A 108 -8.74 -10.28 14.40
CA ARG A 108 -8.05 -9.25 15.19
C ARG A 108 -8.28 -7.87 14.59
N PHE A 109 -8.23 -7.75 13.27
CA PHE A 109 -8.60 -6.50 12.59
C PHE A 109 -10.08 -6.16 12.76
N LEU A 110 -11.00 -7.12 12.65
CA LEU A 110 -12.42 -6.85 12.96
C LEU A 110 -12.64 -6.42 14.43
N ARG A 111 -11.87 -6.96 15.38
CA ARG A 111 -11.88 -6.52 16.78
C ARG A 111 -11.36 -5.08 16.93
N SER A 112 -10.35 -4.66 16.15
CA SER A 112 -9.87 -3.27 16.11
C SER A 112 -10.89 -2.32 15.46
N ALA A 113 -11.52 -2.72 14.35
CA ALA A 113 -12.62 -1.95 13.74
C ALA A 113 -13.74 -1.69 14.76
N ALA A 114 -14.20 -2.75 15.43
CA ALA A 114 -15.22 -2.69 16.48
C ALA A 114 -14.82 -1.83 17.71
N ARG A 115 -13.52 -1.64 17.96
CA ARG A 115 -13.01 -0.73 19.00
C ARG A 115 -13.00 0.73 18.55
N SER A 116 -12.76 1.04 17.26
CA SER A 116 -12.78 2.42 16.73
C SER A 116 -14.16 3.12 16.71
N VAL A 117 -15.16 2.47 17.31
CA VAL A 117 -16.56 2.92 17.45
C VAL A 117 -17.14 2.60 18.84
N ASP A 118 -16.30 2.21 19.81
CA ASP A 118 -16.69 1.84 21.18
C ASP A 118 -17.74 0.70 21.28
N ARG A 119 -17.72 -0.24 20.32
CA ARG A 119 -18.68 -1.36 20.24
C ARG A 119 -17.93 -2.70 20.05
N PRO A 120 -17.20 -3.20 21.07
CA PRO A 120 -16.24 -4.32 20.95
C PRO A 120 -16.81 -5.68 20.47
N HIS A 121 -18.13 -5.80 20.29
CA HIS A 121 -18.80 -6.99 19.76
C HIS A 121 -19.51 -6.78 18.41
N LEU A 122 -19.49 -5.57 17.83
CA LEU A 122 -20.13 -5.24 16.55
C LEU A 122 -19.70 -6.16 15.41
N TRP A 123 -18.43 -6.60 15.42
CA TRP A 123 -17.89 -7.55 14.45
C TRP A 123 -18.60 -8.93 14.40
N ARG A 124 -19.37 -9.31 15.45
CA ARG A 124 -20.18 -10.54 15.47
C ARG A 124 -21.54 -10.37 14.76
N LEU A 125 -21.94 -9.13 14.51
CA LEU A 125 -23.27 -8.75 14.00
C LEU A 125 -23.24 -8.34 12.52
N VAL A 126 -22.13 -7.78 12.05
CA VAL A 126 -21.91 -7.39 10.64
C VAL A 126 -21.62 -8.58 9.73
N SER A 127 -21.91 -8.41 8.44
CA SER A 127 -21.65 -9.36 7.36
C SER A 127 -20.61 -8.84 6.37
N VAL A 128 -19.99 -9.74 5.58
CA VAL A 128 -19.01 -9.36 4.53
C VAL A 128 -19.60 -8.32 3.57
N GLY A 129 -20.87 -8.48 3.15
CA GLY A 129 -21.52 -7.54 2.24
C GLY A 129 -21.68 -6.13 2.82
N GLN A 130 -21.97 -6.03 4.13
CA GLN A 130 -22.00 -4.75 4.85
C GLN A 130 -20.60 -4.15 4.98
N LEU A 131 -19.58 -4.94 5.32
CA LEU A 131 -18.18 -4.47 5.36
C LEU A 131 -17.74 -3.91 4.01
N ARG A 132 -18.01 -4.62 2.90
CA ARG A 132 -17.71 -4.16 1.53
C ARG A 132 -18.45 -2.87 1.17
N ALA A 133 -19.73 -2.76 1.52
CA ALA A 133 -20.53 -1.55 1.31
C ALA A 133 -19.94 -0.33 2.04
N LEU A 134 -19.53 -0.49 3.29
CA LEU A 134 -18.89 0.57 4.08
C LEU A 134 -17.54 0.98 3.48
N ILE A 135 -16.65 0.01 3.20
CA ILE A 135 -15.32 0.30 2.65
C ILE A 135 -15.44 1.01 1.29
N ALA A 136 -16.26 0.50 0.36
CA ALA A 136 -16.43 1.12 -0.96
C ALA A 136 -17.02 2.54 -0.87
N THR A 137 -17.90 2.80 0.11
CA THR A 137 -18.47 4.15 0.34
C THR A 137 -17.43 5.12 0.91
N VAL A 138 -16.49 4.64 1.73
CA VAL A 138 -15.37 5.43 2.27
C VAL A 138 -14.27 5.66 1.23
N ASP A 139 -13.96 4.67 0.39
CA ASP A 139 -12.93 4.79 -0.66
C ASP A 139 -13.35 5.72 -1.82
N HIS A 140 -14.66 5.78 -2.13
CA HIS A 140 -15.20 6.54 -3.26
C HIS A 140 -16.09 7.74 -2.86
N ALA A 141 -16.01 8.19 -1.60
CA ALA A 141 -16.71 9.37 -1.08
C ALA A 141 -18.21 9.45 -1.42
N GLY A 142 -18.93 8.32 -1.45
CA GLY A 142 -20.37 8.34 -1.74
C GLY A 142 -21.00 7.01 -2.19
N PHE A 143 -22.29 6.85 -1.86
CA PHE A 143 -23.04 5.62 -2.16
C PHE A 143 -23.19 5.32 -3.66
N ARG A 144 -23.19 6.33 -4.54
CA ARG A 144 -23.35 6.14 -6.00
C ARG A 144 -22.13 5.47 -6.65
N PRO A 145 -20.91 6.03 -6.58
CA PRO A 145 -19.72 5.37 -7.15
C PRO A 145 -19.38 4.05 -6.43
N ALA A 146 -19.60 3.97 -5.11
CA ALA A 146 -19.46 2.72 -4.36
C ALA A 146 -20.35 1.59 -4.88
N ALA A 147 -21.61 1.90 -5.21
CA ALA A 147 -22.54 0.91 -5.75
C ALA A 147 -22.20 0.49 -7.18
N ALA A 148 -21.69 1.41 -8.02
CA ALA A 148 -21.19 1.09 -9.36
C ALA A 148 -20.00 0.10 -9.30
N HIS A 149 -19.02 0.33 -8.42
CA HIS A 149 -17.84 -0.54 -8.25
C HIS A 149 -18.11 -1.87 -7.53
N LEU A 150 -19.24 -2.02 -6.82
CA LEU A 150 -19.65 -3.29 -6.21
C LEU A 150 -20.60 -4.11 -7.10
N ASP A 151 -20.97 -3.58 -8.28
CA ASP A 151 -22.11 -4.02 -9.10
C ASP A 151 -23.39 -4.24 -8.26
N ARG A 152 -23.84 -3.19 -7.58
CA ARG A 152 -25.05 -3.21 -6.74
C ARG A 152 -25.92 -1.99 -6.97
N ARG A 153 -27.19 -2.10 -6.56
CA ARG A 153 -28.10 -0.95 -6.48
C ARG A 153 -27.66 -0.04 -5.32
N VAL A 154 -27.70 1.28 -5.55
CA VAL A 154 -27.35 2.31 -4.54
C VAL A 154 -28.13 2.14 -3.23
N SER A 155 -29.39 1.70 -3.33
CA SER A 155 -30.24 1.40 -2.17
C SER A 155 -29.76 0.20 -1.34
N THR A 156 -29.10 -0.79 -1.96
CA THR A 156 -28.49 -1.93 -1.25
C THR A 156 -27.27 -1.47 -0.46
N VAL A 157 -26.36 -0.71 -1.08
CA VAL A 157 -25.15 -0.19 -0.42
C VAL A 157 -25.51 0.76 0.71
N SER A 158 -26.39 1.74 0.45
CA SER A 158 -26.81 2.72 1.46
C SER A 158 -27.56 2.07 2.63
N ARG A 159 -28.39 1.05 2.39
CA ARG A 159 -29.01 0.25 3.48
C ARG A 159 -27.95 -0.47 4.30
N ALA A 160 -27.03 -1.18 3.64
CA ALA A 160 -25.99 -1.96 4.31
C ALA A 160 -25.08 -1.09 5.20
N CYS A 161 -24.75 0.14 4.78
CA CYS A 161 -24.04 1.10 5.65
C CYS A 161 -24.88 1.51 6.86
N ARG A 162 -26.14 1.92 6.66
CA ARG A 162 -27.07 2.33 7.74
C ARG A 162 -27.33 1.24 8.76
N GLU A 163 -27.32 -0.03 8.33
CA GLU A 163 -27.42 -1.17 9.23
C GLU A 163 -26.21 -1.26 10.19
N ILE A 164 -24.97 -1.02 9.71
CA ILE A 164 -23.81 -0.95 10.62
C ILE A 164 -23.87 0.29 11.51
N GLU A 165 -24.25 1.45 10.97
CA GLU A 165 -24.43 2.69 11.74
C GLU A 165 -25.44 2.49 12.89
N SER A 166 -26.54 1.78 12.63
CA SER A 166 -27.56 1.42 13.62
C SER A 166 -27.04 0.43 14.67
N LEU A 167 -26.38 -0.65 14.24
CA LEU A 167 -25.78 -1.65 15.14
C LEU A 167 -24.66 -1.07 16.01
N GLY A 168 -23.87 -0.15 15.46
CA GLY A 168 -22.82 0.58 16.15
C GLY A 168 -23.31 1.78 16.97
N ARG A 169 -24.53 2.27 16.69
CA ARG A 169 -25.07 3.56 17.18
C ARG A 169 -24.08 4.71 16.97
N VAL A 170 -23.53 4.80 15.76
CA VAL A 170 -22.50 5.75 15.35
C VAL A 170 -22.82 6.27 13.94
N ALA A 171 -22.59 7.56 13.70
CA ALA A 171 -22.62 8.11 12.34
C ALA A 171 -21.29 7.81 11.64
N PHE A 172 -21.35 7.07 10.53
CA PHE A 172 -20.20 6.89 9.64
C PHE A 172 -20.15 7.95 8.54
N PHE A 173 -21.28 8.58 8.22
CA PHE A 173 -21.33 9.58 7.16
C PHE A 173 -22.03 10.87 7.59
N GLU A 174 -21.39 11.99 7.30
CA GLU A 174 -21.94 13.34 7.42
C GLU A 174 -22.43 13.81 6.05
N THR A 175 -23.57 14.52 6.01
CA THR A 175 -24.01 15.22 4.80
C THR A 175 -23.53 16.66 4.85
N THR A 176 -22.70 17.04 3.89
CA THR A 176 -22.12 18.39 3.76
C THR A 176 -22.63 19.08 2.49
N SER A 177 -22.37 20.38 2.34
CA SER A 177 -22.64 21.11 1.09
C SER A 177 -21.83 20.60 -0.12
N ARG A 178 -20.77 19.82 0.10
CA ARG A 178 -19.97 19.15 -0.95
C ARG A 178 -20.39 17.70 -1.22
N GLY A 179 -21.33 17.15 -0.44
CA GLY A 179 -21.78 15.76 -0.55
C GLY A 179 -21.55 14.93 0.72
N LEU A 180 -21.46 13.62 0.56
CA LEU A 180 -21.36 12.64 1.65
C LEU A 180 -19.89 12.48 2.09
N ARG A 181 -19.57 12.85 3.33
CA ARG A 181 -18.21 12.81 3.87
C ARG A 181 -18.09 11.70 4.93
N PRO A 182 -17.07 10.83 4.90
CA PRO A 182 -16.85 9.85 5.96
C PRO A 182 -16.39 10.51 7.27
N THR A 183 -16.81 9.96 8.41
CA THR A 183 -16.27 10.34 9.73
C THR A 183 -14.94 9.65 10.00
N ARG A 184 -14.14 10.16 10.96
CA ARG A 184 -12.87 9.51 11.36
C ARG A 184 -13.10 8.07 11.84
N GLN A 185 -14.23 7.82 12.49
CA GLN A 185 -14.70 6.50 12.90
C GLN A 185 -14.95 5.60 11.68
N ALA A 186 -15.56 6.12 10.61
CA ALA A 186 -15.76 5.36 9.37
C ALA A 186 -14.44 5.01 8.68
N GLU A 187 -13.51 5.95 8.58
CA GLU A 187 -12.18 5.71 8.00
C GLU A 187 -11.39 4.66 8.79
N ALA A 188 -11.45 4.71 10.13
CA ALA A 188 -10.80 3.73 11.00
C ALA A 188 -11.45 2.34 10.92
N PHE A 189 -12.78 2.28 10.94
CA PHE A 189 -13.52 1.03 10.81
C PHE A 189 -13.31 0.41 9.43
N ALA A 190 -13.45 1.18 8.35
CA ALA A 190 -13.27 0.72 6.98
C ALA A 190 -11.84 0.22 6.73
N ARG A 191 -10.81 0.95 7.21
CA ARG A 191 -9.42 0.51 7.17
C ARG A 191 -9.26 -0.88 7.79
N HIS A 192 -9.63 -1.04 9.06
CA HIS A 192 -9.52 -2.33 9.73
C HIS A 192 -10.44 -3.43 9.14
N ALA A 193 -11.59 -3.08 8.59
CA ALA A 193 -12.43 -4.01 7.86
C ALA A 193 -11.76 -4.52 6.58
N GLN A 194 -11.13 -3.65 5.79
CA GLN A 194 -10.39 -4.05 4.57
C GLN A 194 -9.23 -4.97 4.93
N LEU A 195 -8.45 -4.65 5.97
CA LEU A 195 -7.39 -5.52 6.49
C LEU A 195 -7.91 -6.90 6.91
N ALA A 196 -9.10 -6.98 7.51
CA ALA A 196 -9.72 -8.25 7.84
C ALA A 196 -10.10 -9.08 6.61
N LEU A 197 -10.73 -8.45 5.61
CA LEU A 197 -11.11 -9.13 4.37
C LEU A 197 -9.88 -9.61 3.59
N ASN A 198 -8.77 -8.86 3.61
CA ASN A 198 -7.50 -9.30 3.02
C ASN A 198 -6.99 -10.59 3.65
N GLU A 199 -6.90 -10.67 4.98
CA GLU A 199 -6.43 -11.90 5.66
C GLU A 199 -7.37 -13.09 5.40
N PHE A 200 -8.69 -12.88 5.27
CA PHE A 200 -9.62 -13.97 4.94
C PHE A 200 -9.49 -14.48 3.50
N VAL A 201 -9.11 -13.63 2.54
CA VAL A 201 -8.75 -14.06 1.17
C VAL A 201 -7.37 -14.73 1.16
N GLN A 202 -6.41 -14.20 1.92
CA GLN A 202 -5.07 -14.78 1.97
C GLN A 202 -5.02 -16.12 2.71
N ALA A 203 -5.94 -16.38 3.65
CA ALA A 203 -6.12 -17.69 4.29
C ALA A 203 -6.30 -18.83 3.26
N GLU A 204 -7.11 -18.59 2.23
CA GLU A 204 -7.39 -19.54 1.15
C GLU A 204 -6.18 -19.71 0.22
N ARG A 205 -5.52 -18.61 -0.15
CA ARG A 205 -4.31 -18.63 -0.99
C ARG A 205 -3.10 -19.29 -0.32
N ASP A 206 -2.91 -19.09 0.98
CA ASP A 206 -1.80 -19.74 1.71
C ASP A 206 -2.01 -21.27 1.80
N VAL A 207 -3.27 -21.75 1.82
CA VAL A 207 -3.59 -23.19 1.73
C VAL A 207 -3.37 -23.72 0.31
N MET A 208 -3.81 -23.00 -0.73
CA MET A 208 -3.55 -23.37 -2.12
C MET A 208 -2.04 -23.39 -2.44
N GLY A 209 -1.28 -22.44 -1.88
CA GLY A 209 0.19 -22.41 -1.96
C GLY A 209 0.86 -23.58 -1.25
N TRP A 210 0.32 -24.06 -0.13
CA TRP A 210 0.78 -25.30 0.53
C TRP A 210 0.50 -26.54 -0.32
N GLN A 211 -0.54 -26.52 -1.16
CA GLN A 211 -0.78 -27.54 -2.21
C GLN A 211 0.10 -27.36 -3.47
N GLY A 212 1.02 -26.38 -3.48
CA GLY A 212 1.90 -26.07 -4.60
C GLY A 212 1.35 -25.09 -5.63
N THR A 213 0.14 -24.53 -5.43
CA THR A 213 -0.53 -23.62 -6.37
C THR A 213 -0.49 -22.18 -5.86
N PHE A 214 0.54 -21.43 -6.29
CA PHE A 214 0.71 -20.02 -5.93
C PHE A 214 -0.03 -19.08 -6.88
N GLU A 215 -1.31 -18.85 -6.60
CA GLU A 215 -2.15 -17.86 -7.30
C GLU A 215 -2.42 -16.61 -6.45
N GLY A 216 -2.41 -15.44 -7.09
CA GLY A 216 -2.66 -14.18 -6.40
C GLY A 216 -2.04 -12.97 -7.09
N ARG A 217 -1.68 -11.98 -6.28
CA ARG A 217 -1.10 -10.70 -6.72
C ARG A 217 -0.04 -10.23 -5.75
N LEU A 218 0.80 -9.31 -6.24
CA LEU A 218 1.79 -8.59 -5.46
C LEU A 218 1.64 -7.10 -5.84
N ASP A 219 0.96 -6.32 -5.01
CA ASP A 219 0.58 -4.93 -5.31
C ASP A 219 1.61 -3.96 -4.71
N ILE A 220 2.45 -3.35 -5.57
CA ILE A 220 3.67 -2.57 -5.23
C ILE A 220 3.50 -1.09 -5.57
N GLY A 221 3.76 -0.20 -4.61
CA GLY A 221 3.98 1.23 -4.89
C GLY A 221 5.43 1.47 -5.31
N CYS A 222 5.69 2.14 -6.43
CA CYS A 222 7.05 2.38 -6.91
C CYS A 222 7.39 3.88 -6.95
N LEU A 223 8.58 4.23 -6.43
CA LEU A 223 9.12 5.59 -6.46
C LEU A 223 10.25 5.69 -7.51
N PRO A 224 10.47 6.87 -8.14
CA PRO A 224 11.15 6.98 -9.44
C PRO A 224 12.54 6.34 -9.61
N LEU A 225 13.32 6.17 -8.54
CA LEU A 225 14.62 5.48 -8.59
C LEU A 225 14.46 4.00 -8.97
N MET A 226 13.50 3.30 -8.36
CA MET A 226 13.39 1.83 -8.48
C MET A 226 12.85 1.40 -9.85
N GLN A 227 12.18 2.32 -10.56
CA GLN A 227 11.56 2.11 -11.87
C GLN A 227 12.57 1.73 -12.97
N THR A 228 13.86 2.03 -12.82
CA THR A 228 14.85 1.96 -13.92
C THR A 228 15.51 0.59 -14.07
N ILE A 229 16.00 -0.01 -12.99
CA ILE A 229 16.81 -1.24 -13.02
C ILE A 229 16.35 -2.24 -11.95
N ILE A 230 16.29 -1.80 -10.68
CA ILE A 230 16.17 -2.71 -9.53
C ILE A 230 14.79 -3.40 -9.49
N LEU A 231 13.68 -2.65 -9.56
CA LEU A 231 12.35 -3.28 -9.58
C LEU A 231 12.12 -4.12 -10.85
N PRO A 232 12.43 -3.65 -12.08
CA PRO A 232 12.32 -4.48 -13.28
C PRO A 232 13.11 -5.79 -13.23
N THR A 233 14.33 -5.77 -12.71
CA THR A 233 15.17 -6.98 -12.58
C THR A 233 14.63 -7.94 -11.51
N ALA A 234 14.21 -7.40 -10.36
CA ALA A 234 13.59 -8.20 -9.30
C ALA A 234 12.27 -8.84 -9.77
N LEU A 235 11.42 -8.09 -10.48
CA LEU A 235 10.17 -8.62 -11.04
C LEU A 235 10.40 -9.65 -12.15
N SER A 236 11.41 -9.47 -13.01
CA SER A 236 11.76 -10.48 -14.03
C SER A 236 12.18 -11.82 -13.41
N ARG A 237 12.96 -11.78 -12.31
CA ARG A 237 13.31 -13.00 -11.55
C ARG A 237 12.08 -13.60 -10.86
N PHE A 238 11.30 -12.77 -10.16
CA PHE A 238 10.13 -13.20 -9.40
C PHE A 238 9.03 -13.82 -10.27
N ALA A 239 8.72 -13.24 -11.44
CA ALA A 239 7.71 -13.76 -12.35
C ALA A 239 8.11 -15.10 -13.01
N ALA A 240 9.41 -15.40 -13.09
CA ALA A 240 9.90 -16.71 -13.51
C ALA A 240 9.80 -17.77 -12.40
N GLU A 241 9.92 -17.37 -11.13
CA GLU A 241 9.79 -18.25 -9.96
C GLU A 241 8.31 -18.49 -9.57
N TYR A 242 7.44 -17.48 -9.74
CA TYR A 242 6.01 -17.52 -9.37
C TYR A 242 5.08 -17.02 -10.50
N PRO A 243 4.95 -17.75 -11.63
CA PRO A 243 4.15 -17.32 -12.78
C PRO A 243 2.65 -17.17 -12.52
N GLY A 244 2.11 -17.74 -11.42
CA GLY A 244 0.71 -17.57 -10.99
C GLY A 244 0.44 -16.32 -10.13
N ILE A 245 1.48 -15.58 -9.71
CA ILE A 245 1.34 -14.33 -8.96
C ILE A 245 1.48 -13.15 -9.90
N ALA A 246 0.40 -12.42 -10.15
CA ALA A 246 0.43 -11.22 -11.00
C ALA A 246 1.06 -10.03 -10.24
N PRO A 247 2.27 -9.55 -10.61
CA PRO A 247 2.90 -8.40 -9.95
C PRO A 247 2.36 -7.10 -10.55
N ARG A 248 2.15 -6.09 -9.71
CA ARG A 248 1.42 -4.88 -10.11
C ARG A 248 2.09 -3.65 -9.53
N ILE A 249 2.23 -2.62 -10.36
CA ILE A 249 3.00 -1.42 -10.05
C ILE A 249 2.07 -0.22 -10.08
N ALA A 250 2.02 0.52 -8.97
CA ALA A 250 1.42 1.84 -8.90
C ALA A 250 2.53 2.89 -8.76
N ASP A 251 2.56 3.86 -9.67
CA ASP A 251 3.46 5.01 -9.64
C ASP A 251 2.70 6.27 -9.18
N GLY A 252 3.36 7.16 -8.43
CA GLY A 252 2.68 8.35 -7.89
C GLY A 252 3.38 9.04 -6.73
N PRO A 253 2.68 9.92 -5.99
CA PRO A 253 3.18 10.51 -4.75
C PRO A 253 3.18 9.50 -3.60
N TYR A 254 4.07 9.69 -2.63
CA TYR A 254 4.21 8.79 -1.48
C TYR A 254 3.00 8.78 -0.54
N ALA A 255 2.37 9.93 -0.28
CA ALA A 255 1.29 10.02 0.72
C ALA A 255 0.02 9.20 0.39
N PRO A 256 -0.46 9.12 -0.88
CA PRO A 256 -1.47 8.16 -1.30
C PRO A 256 -1.03 6.70 -1.10
N MET A 257 0.21 6.35 -1.49
CA MET A 257 0.72 4.98 -1.35
C MET A 257 0.83 4.55 0.12
N ALA A 258 1.32 5.42 1.01
CA ALA A 258 1.40 5.15 2.44
C ALA A 258 0.02 4.87 3.07
N ARG A 259 -1.03 5.57 2.60
CA ARG A 259 -2.42 5.27 2.97
C ARG A 259 -2.92 3.96 2.34
N GLY A 260 -2.48 3.65 1.12
CA GLY A 260 -2.70 2.35 0.47
C GLY A 260 -2.12 1.18 1.28
N LEU A 261 -0.89 1.30 1.78
CA LEU A 261 -0.31 0.33 2.73
C LEU A 261 -1.19 0.19 3.98
N LEU A 262 -1.52 1.31 4.64
CA LEU A 262 -2.31 1.30 5.88
C LEU A 262 -3.74 0.74 5.70
N ARG A 263 -4.33 0.83 4.50
CA ARG A 263 -5.61 0.20 4.14
C ARG A 263 -5.47 -1.22 3.56
N GLY A 264 -4.26 -1.67 3.22
CA GLY A 264 -4.03 -2.96 2.57
C GLY A 264 -4.40 -2.99 1.08
N ASN A 265 -4.37 -1.84 0.40
CA ASN A 265 -4.45 -1.74 -1.07
C ASN A 265 -3.08 -1.91 -1.74
N LEU A 266 -1.99 -1.82 -0.96
CA LEU A 266 -0.62 -2.13 -1.35
C LEU A 266 -0.03 -3.08 -0.31
N ASP A 267 0.85 -3.97 -0.76
CA ASP A 267 1.67 -4.83 0.10
C ASP A 267 2.93 -4.08 0.58
N LEU A 268 3.63 -3.43 -0.35
CA LEU A 268 4.87 -2.70 -0.10
C LEU A 268 5.02 -1.46 -1.00
N ILE A 269 5.90 -0.53 -0.61
CA ILE A 269 6.40 0.57 -1.44
C ILE A 269 7.91 0.41 -1.59
N VAL A 270 8.44 0.49 -2.81
CA VAL A 270 9.89 0.49 -3.08
C VAL A 270 10.43 1.88 -3.40
N GLY A 271 11.60 2.21 -2.86
CA GLY A 271 12.40 3.37 -3.21
C GLY A 271 12.90 4.17 -2.02
N ALA A 272 13.03 5.48 -2.20
CA ALA A 272 13.65 6.35 -1.21
C ALA A 272 12.84 6.39 0.09
N LEU A 273 13.50 6.04 1.18
CA LEU A 273 12.92 5.99 2.52
C LEU A 273 12.63 7.40 3.05
N ARG A 274 11.99 7.45 4.22
CA ARG A 274 11.72 8.67 4.97
C ARG A 274 12.55 8.66 6.26
N GLY A 275 12.79 9.84 6.83
CA GLY A 275 13.32 9.93 8.19
C GLY A 275 12.24 9.61 9.22
N GLY A 276 12.36 10.15 10.43
CA GLY A 276 11.37 10.00 11.51
C GLY A 276 9.98 10.64 11.27
N ASP A 277 9.60 10.90 10.01
CA ASP A 277 8.31 11.45 9.57
C ASP A 277 7.51 10.35 8.83
N LEU A 278 7.44 9.17 9.45
CA LEU A 278 6.80 7.96 8.94
C LEU A 278 5.45 7.74 9.64
N PRO A 279 4.33 7.54 8.92
CA PRO A 279 3.02 7.30 9.54
C PRO A 279 2.98 6.05 10.44
N ASP A 280 2.30 6.18 11.58
CA ASP A 280 2.09 5.10 12.56
C ASP A 280 1.63 3.78 11.91
N GLY A 281 2.29 2.68 12.26
CA GLY A 281 1.99 1.35 11.74
C GLY A 281 2.65 1.03 10.40
N LEU A 282 3.48 1.91 9.85
CA LEU A 282 4.44 1.57 8.80
C LEU A 282 5.84 1.33 9.38
N VAL A 283 6.63 0.52 8.69
CA VAL A 283 8.06 0.27 8.95
C VAL A 283 8.84 0.36 7.63
N GLN A 284 10.14 0.64 7.73
CA GLN A 284 11.04 0.77 6.60
C GLN A 284 12.30 -0.08 6.80
N THR A 285 12.78 -0.67 5.72
CA THR A 285 14.02 -1.44 5.65
C THR A 285 14.91 -0.84 4.57
N GLU A 286 16.14 -0.47 4.94
CA GLU A 286 17.14 0.00 3.98
C GLU A 286 17.74 -1.18 3.21
N LEU A 287 17.93 -1.00 1.91
CA LEU A 287 18.66 -1.91 1.02
C LEU A 287 20.03 -1.35 0.63
N PHE A 288 20.13 -0.03 0.41
CA PHE A 288 21.38 0.67 0.10
C PHE A 288 21.25 2.19 0.25
N ALA A 289 22.40 2.86 0.41
CA ALA A 289 22.50 4.31 0.31
C ALA A 289 22.67 4.78 -1.15
N ASP A 290 22.01 5.87 -1.51
CA ASP A 290 22.15 6.62 -2.76
C ASP A 290 22.55 8.07 -2.45
N HIS A 291 22.92 8.85 -3.48
CA HIS A 291 23.19 10.28 -3.36
C HIS A 291 22.64 11.04 -4.57
N LEU A 292 22.66 12.37 -4.54
CA LEU A 292 22.11 13.18 -5.62
C LEU A 292 23.21 13.72 -6.54
N TRP A 293 22.91 13.80 -7.84
CA TRP A 293 23.70 14.53 -8.85
C TRP A 293 22.86 15.65 -9.45
N ILE A 294 23.53 16.73 -9.88
CA ILE A 294 22.97 17.67 -10.84
C ILE A 294 23.19 17.11 -12.24
N VAL A 295 22.16 17.09 -13.07
CA VAL A 295 22.23 16.66 -14.47
C VAL A 295 21.61 17.65 -15.44
N GLY A 296 22.15 17.68 -16.65
CA GLY A 296 21.63 18.39 -17.83
C GLY A 296 21.75 17.53 -19.10
N ARG A 297 21.50 18.12 -20.28
CA ARG A 297 21.80 17.47 -21.57
C ARG A 297 23.31 17.25 -21.79
N PRO A 298 23.74 16.36 -22.71
CA PRO A 298 25.16 16.02 -22.90
C PRO A 298 26.06 17.22 -23.23
N GLU A 299 25.57 18.20 -23.99
CA GLU A 299 26.31 19.37 -24.47
C GLU A 299 25.89 20.66 -23.73
N HIS A 300 25.43 20.51 -22.48
CA HIS A 300 25.14 21.64 -21.57
C HIS A 300 26.41 22.50 -21.34
N PRO A 301 26.34 23.84 -21.21
CA PRO A 301 27.52 24.71 -21.08
C PRO A 301 28.46 24.42 -19.88
N LEU A 302 27.99 23.65 -18.90
CA LEU A 302 28.75 23.18 -17.72
C LEU A 302 29.18 21.69 -17.80
N ALA A 303 28.76 20.95 -18.83
CA ALA A 303 29.15 19.55 -19.01
C ALA A 303 30.67 19.45 -19.28
N GLY A 304 31.30 18.37 -18.80
CA GLY A 304 32.74 18.14 -18.93
C GLY A 304 33.64 19.05 -18.07
N ARG A 305 33.11 20.12 -17.45
CA ARG A 305 33.84 20.92 -16.45
C ARG A 305 34.02 20.10 -15.17
N GLN A 306 35.20 20.15 -14.58
CA GLN A 306 35.50 19.57 -13.26
C GLN A 306 35.28 20.61 -12.17
N ARG A 307 34.78 20.19 -11.00
CA ARG A 307 34.61 21.03 -9.79
C ARG A 307 33.87 22.35 -10.05
N VAL A 308 32.70 22.25 -10.68
CA VAL A 308 31.78 23.37 -10.90
C VAL A 308 31.33 23.91 -9.54
N ALA A 309 31.43 25.22 -9.32
CA ALA A 309 30.99 25.85 -8.08
C ALA A 309 29.47 26.11 -8.11
N GLU A 310 28.81 26.18 -6.94
CA GLU A 310 27.35 26.43 -6.90
C GLU A 310 26.96 27.72 -7.65
N ARG A 311 27.73 28.81 -7.49
CA ARG A 311 27.51 30.07 -8.22
C ARG A 311 27.53 29.93 -9.75
N ASP A 312 28.24 28.93 -10.29
CA ASP A 312 28.35 28.72 -11.73
C ASP A 312 27.04 28.15 -12.32
N LEU A 313 26.08 27.79 -11.44
CA LEU A 313 24.70 27.39 -11.74
C LEU A 313 23.72 28.59 -11.78
N GLU A 314 24.15 29.79 -11.40
CA GLU A 314 23.29 30.98 -11.44
C GLU A 314 22.88 31.31 -12.88
N GLY A 315 21.63 31.75 -13.07
CA GLY A 315 21.04 32.02 -14.38
C GLY A 315 20.52 30.80 -15.15
N PHE A 316 20.94 29.57 -14.82
CA PHE A 316 20.34 28.37 -15.41
C PHE A 316 18.94 28.10 -14.87
N GLN A 317 18.04 27.64 -15.75
CA GLN A 317 16.67 27.30 -15.37
C GLN A 317 16.58 25.84 -14.88
N TRP A 318 15.57 25.53 -14.06
CA TRP A 318 15.50 24.25 -13.37
C TRP A 318 14.27 23.41 -13.73
N VAL A 319 14.42 22.10 -13.61
CA VAL A 319 13.35 21.10 -13.46
C VAL A 319 13.43 20.56 -12.04
N ALA A 320 12.44 20.89 -11.21
CA ALA A 320 12.43 20.58 -9.79
C ALA A 320 11.82 19.20 -9.49
N PRO A 321 12.36 18.45 -8.51
CA PRO A 321 11.65 17.34 -7.89
C PRO A 321 10.30 17.81 -7.32
N ARG A 322 9.27 16.97 -7.45
CA ARG A 322 7.92 17.27 -6.93
C ARG A 322 7.88 17.52 -5.42
N GLU A 323 6.90 18.30 -4.99
CA GLU A 323 6.62 18.57 -3.59
C GLU A 323 6.42 17.28 -2.79
N GLY A 324 6.98 17.23 -1.58
CA GLY A 324 6.99 16.02 -0.75
C GLY A 324 7.91 14.86 -1.21
N ALA A 325 8.73 15.02 -2.27
CA ALA A 325 9.81 14.07 -2.56
C ALA A 325 11.04 14.33 -1.67
N PRO A 326 11.86 13.32 -1.27
CA PRO A 326 13.02 13.57 -0.41
C PRO A 326 14.04 14.57 -1.00
N ALA A 327 14.25 14.52 -2.32
CA ALA A 327 15.14 15.45 -3.02
C ALA A 327 14.59 16.89 -3.10
N ARG A 328 13.31 17.14 -2.77
CA ARG A 328 12.70 18.47 -2.81
C ARG A 328 13.34 19.44 -1.82
N ALA A 329 13.58 19.00 -0.59
CA ALA A 329 14.18 19.83 0.45
C ALA A 329 15.60 20.26 0.05
N HIS A 330 16.40 19.33 -0.47
CA HIS A 330 17.74 19.59 -0.95
C HIS A 330 17.76 20.53 -2.17
N PHE A 331 16.84 20.32 -3.14
CA PHE A 331 16.65 21.26 -4.26
C PHE A 331 16.24 22.66 -3.79
N ALA A 332 15.29 22.78 -2.87
CA ALA A 332 14.83 24.07 -2.36
C ALA A 332 15.95 24.81 -1.62
N GLN A 333 16.81 24.10 -0.89
CA GLN A 333 18.00 24.68 -0.24
C GLN A 333 19.03 25.18 -1.26
N LEU A 334 19.35 24.39 -2.31
CA LEU A 334 20.26 24.85 -3.37
C LEU A 334 19.67 26.06 -4.10
N HIS A 335 18.43 25.96 -4.57
CA HIS A 335 17.77 27.03 -5.32
C HIS A 335 17.63 28.32 -4.48
N ALA A 336 17.44 28.22 -3.16
CA ALA A 336 17.45 29.39 -2.27
C ALA A 336 18.83 30.04 -2.13
N ARG A 337 19.94 29.29 -2.26
CA ARG A 337 21.30 29.86 -2.32
C ARG A 337 21.59 30.53 -3.68
N LEU A 338 21.04 29.99 -4.76
CA LEU A 338 21.18 30.54 -6.13
C LEU A 338 20.22 31.71 -6.41
N ALA A 339 19.22 31.96 -5.56
CA ALA A 339 18.19 32.99 -5.74
C ALA A 339 18.68 34.40 -5.34
N THR A 340 19.72 34.89 -6.02
CA THR A 340 20.43 36.15 -5.73
C THR A 340 19.74 37.42 -6.28
N GLY A 341 18.63 37.29 -7.02
CA GLY A 341 17.92 38.42 -7.65
C GLY A 341 16.40 38.22 -7.79
N PRO A 342 15.63 39.31 -8.07
CA PRO A 342 14.17 39.32 -7.95
C PRO A 342 13.40 38.63 -9.08
N GLU A 343 14.01 38.36 -10.24
CA GLU A 343 13.32 37.88 -11.45
C GLU A 343 13.82 36.49 -11.91
N GLN A 344 13.90 35.51 -11.00
CA GLN A 344 14.20 34.13 -11.40
C GLN A 344 12.95 33.39 -11.92
N PRO A 345 13.01 32.75 -13.11
CA PRO A 345 11.92 31.92 -13.62
C PRO A 345 11.58 30.76 -12.68
N GLN A 346 10.29 30.55 -12.40
CA GLN A 346 9.85 29.44 -11.57
C GLN A 346 10.27 28.09 -12.18
N PRO A 347 10.78 27.14 -11.38
CA PRO A 347 11.24 25.85 -11.88
C PRO A 347 10.06 24.98 -12.33
N ILE A 348 10.26 24.18 -13.38
CA ILE A 348 9.23 23.23 -13.84
C ILE A 348 9.21 22.06 -12.87
N GLU A 349 8.17 21.93 -12.06
CA GLU A 349 8.05 20.86 -11.09
C GLU A 349 7.48 19.57 -11.70
N THR A 350 8.14 18.43 -11.47
CA THR A 350 7.61 17.12 -11.88
C THR A 350 8.11 15.96 -11.01
N GLY A 351 7.35 14.87 -11.02
CA GLY A 351 7.75 13.57 -10.47
C GLY A 351 8.07 12.52 -11.54
N SER A 352 7.82 12.82 -12.83
CA SER A 352 7.99 11.86 -13.92
C SER A 352 9.39 11.97 -14.52
N TYR A 353 10.18 10.90 -14.40
CA TYR A 353 11.54 10.88 -14.94
C TYR A 353 11.57 11.05 -16.47
N ALA A 354 10.58 10.51 -17.18
CA ALA A 354 10.44 10.70 -18.63
C ALA A 354 10.24 12.18 -19.01
N VAL A 355 9.44 12.92 -18.22
CA VAL A 355 9.24 14.37 -18.42
C VAL A 355 10.52 15.14 -18.12
N VAL A 356 11.27 14.78 -17.06
CA VAL A 356 12.59 15.40 -16.79
C VAL A 356 13.53 15.20 -17.98
N LYS A 357 13.66 13.96 -18.49
CA LYS A 357 14.55 13.70 -19.64
C LYS A 357 14.15 14.47 -20.90
N GLY A 358 12.86 14.58 -21.20
CA GLY A 358 12.38 15.39 -22.33
C GLY A 358 12.69 16.88 -22.18
N LEU A 359 12.53 17.43 -20.98
CA LEU A 359 12.84 18.84 -20.69
C LEU A 359 14.35 19.13 -20.73
N LEU A 360 15.18 18.25 -20.16
CA LEU A 360 16.64 18.40 -20.19
C LEU A 360 17.17 18.28 -21.63
N ALA A 361 16.75 17.26 -22.40
CA ALA A 361 17.20 17.07 -23.77
C ALA A 361 16.88 18.27 -24.70
N ALA A 362 15.81 19.02 -24.40
CA ALA A 362 15.35 20.16 -25.20
C ALA A 362 15.84 21.54 -24.69
N SER A 363 16.66 21.64 -23.63
CA SER A 363 17.06 22.94 -23.08
C SER A 363 18.31 22.90 -22.19
N ASP A 364 18.90 24.07 -21.93
CA ASP A 364 19.93 24.24 -20.87
C ASP A 364 19.33 24.27 -19.46
N ARG A 365 18.37 23.40 -19.20
CA ARG A 365 17.84 23.18 -17.85
C ARG A 365 18.73 22.22 -17.08
N LEU A 366 18.69 22.37 -15.76
CA LEU A 366 19.29 21.45 -14.81
C LEU A 366 18.23 20.78 -13.94
N SER A 367 18.53 19.58 -13.43
CA SER A 367 17.70 18.88 -12.44
C SER A 367 18.56 18.17 -11.42
N ILE A 368 18.05 18.03 -10.18
CA ILE A 368 18.68 17.22 -9.13
C ILE A 368 17.98 15.86 -9.10
N LEU A 369 18.73 14.79 -9.36
CA LEU A 369 18.22 13.42 -9.42
C LEU A 369 19.13 12.44 -8.67
N SER A 370 18.63 11.23 -8.44
CA SER A 370 19.40 10.12 -7.87
C SER A 370 20.56 9.73 -8.80
N ALA A 371 21.76 9.58 -8.24
CA ALA A 371 22.94 9.13 -8.96
C ALA A 371 22.72 7.75 -9.59
N LYS A 372 22.20 6.78 -8.82
CA LYS A 372 21.86 5.44 -9.34
C LYS A 372 20.75 5.47 -10.39
N GLN A 373 19.75 6.35 -10.25
CA GLN A 373 18.66 6.48 -11.23
C GLN A 373 19.16 6.99 -12.59
N VAL A 374 20.04 7.99 -12.61
CA VAL A 374 20.55 8.59 -13.86
C VAL A 374 21.76 7.89 -14.45
N LYS A 375 22.45 7.03 -13.68
CA LYS A 375 23.72 6.42 -14.08
C LYS A 375 23.70 5.84 -15.49
N HIS A 376 22.70 5.03 -15.87
CA HIS A 376 22.65 4.44 -17.20
C HIS A 376 22.44 5.48 -18.33
N ASP A 377 21.72 6.58 -18.07
CA ASP A 377 21.56 7.67 -19.04
C ASP A 377 22.80 8.58 -19.12
N VAL A 378 23.61 8.67 -18.06
CA VAL A 378 24.91 9.36 -18.07
C VAL A 378 25.99 8.51 -18.73
N ASP A 379 26.18 7.26 -18.31
CA ASP A 379 27.12 6.30 -18.92
C ASP A 379 26.81 6.09 -20.41
N GLY A 380 25.52 6.15 -20.77
CA GLY A 380 25.03 6.01 -22.15
C GLY A 380 24.98 7.31 -22.95
N GLY A 381 25.56 8.41 -22.46
CA GLY A 381 25.70 9.68 -23.20
C GLY A 381 24.40 10.43 -23.51
N ARG A 382 23.30 10.15 -22.79
CA ARG A 382 21.97 10.77 -22.97
C ARG A 382 21.71 11.92 -21.99
N LEU A 383 22.49 12.00 -20.91
CA LEU A 383 22.55 13.12 -19.95
C LEU A 383 24.01 13.37 -19.58
N ALA A 384 24.35 14.59 -19.18
CA ALA A 384 25.61 14.90 -18.51
C ALA A 384 25.39 15.07 -17.00
N ARG A 385 26.26 14.47 -16.18
CA ARG A 385 26.50 14.92 -14.81
C ARG A 385 27.21 16.27 -14.86
N ILE A 386 26.72 17.25 -14.10
CA ILE A 386 27.45 18.49 -13.82
C ILE A 386 28.24 18.27 -12.51
N ASP A 387 29.54 18.54 -12.52
CA ASP A 387 30.45 18.13 -11.44
C ASP A 387 30.44 19.10 -10.25
N VAL A 388 29.29 19.17 -9.56
CA VAL A 388 29.07 19.96 -8.33
C VAL A 388 29.00 19.04 -7.11
N THR A 389 29.68 19.42 -6.04
CA THR A 389 29.54 18.77 -4.73
C THR A 389 28.21 19.12 -4.08
N LEU A 390 27.34 18.13 -3.87
CA LEU A 390 26.09 18.27 -3.11
C LEU A 390 26.28 17.67 -1.69
N PRO A 391 26.67 18.47 -0.67
CA PRO A 391 26.82 17.99 0.70
C PRO A 391 25.49 17.51 1.28
N ASP A 392 25.51 16.52 2.16
CA ASP A 392 24.34 15.95 2.84
C ASP A 392 23.21 15.48 1.88
N SER A 393 23.56 15.14 0.64
CA SER A 393 22.65 14.59 -0.38
C SER A 393 22.43 13.08 -0.27
N GLY A 394 23.06 12.43 0.71
CA GLY A 394 22.94 11.00 0.99
C GLY A 394 21.52 10.63 1.44
N ARG A 395 21.02 9.47 0.98
CA ARG A 395 19.65 9.02 1.24
C ARG A 395 19.57 7.49 1.29
N ALA A 396 18.87 6.96 2.30
CA ALA A 396 18.54 5.56 2.37
C ALA A 396 17.48 5.18 1.32
N ILE A 397 17.70 4.10 0.58
CA ILE A 397 16.78 3.51 -0.39
C ILE A 397 16.46 2.09 0.07
N GLY A 398 15.20 1.70 -0.04
CA GLY A 398 14.79 0.34 0.28
C GLY A 398 13.30 0.10 0.08
N TYR A 399 12.62 -0.46 1.07
CA TYR A 399 11.17 -0.66 1.02
C TYR A 399 10.44 -0.25 2.30
N THR A 400 9.16 0.07 2.15
CA THR A 400 8.21 0.39 3.22
C THR A 400 7.08 -0.62 3.20
N HIS A 401 6.67 -1.14 4.36
CA HIS A 401 5.47 -1.97 4.49
C HIS A 401 4.76 -1.68 5.81
N ARG A 402 3.62 -2.35 6.05
CA ARG A 402 2.92 -2.31 7.33
C ARG A 402 3.69 -3.09 8.41
N ALA A 403 3.82 -2.50 9.60
CA ALA A 403 4.49 -3.09 10.77
C ALA A 403 3.89 -4.44 11.19
N ASP A 404 2.61 -4.64 10.93
CA ASP A 404 1.81 -5.81 11.27
C ASP A 404 1.48 -6.70 10.06
N TRP A 405 2.07 -6.44 8.87
CA TRP A 405 1.96 -7.28 7.69
C TRP A 405 2.52 -8.69 7.97
N LEU A 406 1.92 -9.69 7.34
CA LEU A 406 2.47 -11.04 7.26
C LEU A 406 2.51 -11.39 5.77
N PRO A 407 3.68 -11.32 5.11
CA PRO A 407 3.78 -11.75 3.73
C PRO A 407 3.39 -13.23 3.60
N SER A 408 2.79 -13.58 2.47
CA SER A 408 2.73 -14.96 1.98
C SER A 408 4.12 -15.42 1.50
N VAL A 409 4.30 -16.72 1.25
CA VAL A 409 5.55 -17.30 0.73
C VAL A 409 6.11 -16.52 -0.48
N PRO A 410 5.36 -16.30 -1.58
CA PRO A 410 5.87 -15.51 -2.71
C PRO A 410 6.17 -14.05 -2.36
N GLN A 411 5.38 -13.42 -1.47
CA GLN A 411 5.64 -12.03 -1.05
C GLN A 411 6.92 -11.90 -0.23
N ALA A 412 7.23 -12.87 0.64
CA ALA A 412 8.49 -12.90 1.39
C ALA A 412 9.67 -13.14 0.44
N ARG A 413 9.53 -14.11 -0.46
CA ARG A 413 10.54 -14.46 -1.46
C ARG A 413 10.82 -13.32 -2.45
N PHE A 414 9.84 -12.49 -2.77
CA PHE A 414 10.07 -11.25 -3.52
C PHE A 414 10.97 -10.25 -2.77
N LEU A 415 10.88 -10.13 -1.44
CA LEU A 415 11.74 -9.24 -0.66
C LEU A 415 13.21 -9.72 -0.66
N GLU A 416 13.43 -11.04 -0.63
CA GLU A 416 14.76 -11.63 -0.81
C GLU A 416 15.34 -11.25 -2.18
N ILE A 417 14.59 -11.54 -3.26
CA ILE A 417 14.99 -11.23 -4.64
C ILE A 417 15.25 -9.72 -4.83
N LEU A 418 14.43 -8.85 -4.23
CA LEU A 418 14.60 -7.40 -4.26
C LEU A 418 15.90 -6.97 -3.54
N THR A 419 16.23 -7.63 -2.43
CA THR A 419 17.46 -7.38 -1.65
C THR A 419 18.70 -7.82 -2.42
N ASP A 420 18.70 -9.04 -2.97
CA ASP A 420 19.80 -9.58 -3.79
C ASP A 420 20.11 -8.67 -4.99
N VAL A 421 19.07 -8.23 -5.71
CA VAL A 421 19.24 -7.34 -6.87
C VAL A 421 19.75 -5.97 -6.43
N ALA A 422 19.23 -5.42 -5.32
CA ALA A 422 19.64 -4.12 -4.80
C ALA A 422 21.11 -4.08 -4.34
N GLN A 423 21.60 -5.16 -3.72
CA GLN A 423 23.01 -5.31 -3.35
C GLN A 423 23.94 -5.56 -4.54
N SER A 424 23.39 -6.06 -5.66
CA SER A 424 24.12 -6.33 -6.92
C SER A 424 24.15 -5.14 -7.91
N SER A 425 23.59 -3.98 -7.55
CA SER A 425 23.32 -2.83 -8.45
C SER A 425 23.98 -1.52 -8.01
#